data_AF-A0A3P8UP47-F1
#
_entry.id   AF-A0A3P8UP47-F1
#
_cell.length_a   1.000
_cell.length_b   1.000
_cell.length_c   1.000
_cell.angle_alpha   90.00
_cell.angle_beta   90.00
_cell.angle_gamma   90.00
#
_symmetry.space_group_name_H-M   'P 1'
#
loop_
_entity.id
_entity.type
_entity.pdbx_description
1 polymer ?
#
loop_
_entity_poly.entity_id
_entity_poly.type
_entity_poly.pdbx_seq_one_letter_code
_entity_poly.pdbx_strand_id
1 'polypeptide(L)'
;MGNAEEIIILSDDDDDYLEMSCTEASVIIVETVEEKKTMKEDLVVTYSRRAEVLPHARYDCPIHPFTRATDCEVGAPVADNQLFCDQCFCYICDKLVSTCTVWTHSSVCHCNSHKRSDFWNNQRSCTLLGGLKTFNITLSEMDAHLRHAESMLQSFKQELSMKYLAYLKGTVLTTHSPGLENQPLLNYDYTNVYEFVWSFLDQADKQDDRAAAVMRLGAAEEFVKHFQCARLCVRLWDDILLGSVLKGQNVTGIRKDKGKKDVLMEQGSIVGLRTELLQRQQRYRELCRYLRVVQTDDPKLFQPLQSLLPFFTCLSGDFTLACNSFFPLVNPPAALLTPELFNVYLRVFETATAPQLLVAQPSELCCTKATWEPIKGQVKCLLLVTFQSLGAGPLKYSLCVDAVPLKRAELVRFALRVQTCCPAVSADVSLQGLSIKSPAPSGRSFSLLAHQLSVEIDLNLCVCVCVCVCQVYPDQALLLLVTRALALKILSASLTPALPVLSCFKVFFFFKFVSHF
;
A
#
# COMPACT_ATOMS: atom_id res chain seq x y z
N MET A 1 -3.00 59.46 62.80
CA MET A 1 -2.51 58.73 61.61
C MET A 1 -3.13 57.34 61.68
N GLY A 2 -4.30 57.18 61.06
CA GLY A 2 -5.04 55.92 61.00
C GLY A 2 -5.12 55.45 59.56
N ASN A 3 -4.77 54.18 59.34
CA ASN A 3 -4.91 53.47 58.06
C ASN A 3 -6.38 53.44 57.65
N ALA A 4 -6.70 53.97 56.47
CA ALA A 4 -7.95 53.68 55.80
C ALA A 4 -7.73 52.38 54.99
N GLU A 5 -8.41 51.31 55.42
CA GLU A 5 -8.51 50.07 54.66
C GLU A 5 -9.22 50.33 53.33
N GLU A 6 -8.54 49.99 52.24
CA GLU A 6 -9.07 50.04 50.88
C GLU A 6 -9.93 48.77 50.67
N ILE A 7 -11.25 48.90 50.84
CA ILE A 7 -12.21 47.81 50.63
C ILE A 7 -12.57 47.79 49.14
N ILE A 8 -12.06 46.81 48.40
CA ILE A 8 -12.45 46.53 47.01
C ILE A 8 -13.62 45.55 47.05
N ILE A 9 -14.82 46.01 46.69
CA ILE A 9 -15.99 45.16 46.49
C ILE A 9 -16.02 44.79 45.00
N LEU A 10 -15.73 43.53 44.68
CA LEU A 10 -15.98 42.96 43.36
C LEU A 10 -17.38 42.35 43.38
N SER A 11 -18.33 42.99 42.70
CA SER A 11 -19.63 42.38 42.39
C SER A 11 -19.46 41.39 41.25
N ASP A 12 -19.59 40.13 41.58
CA ASP A 12 -19.66 38.98 40.68
C ASP A 12 -21.11 38.88 40.16
N ASP A 13 -21.38 39.47 38.99
CA ASP A 13 -22.64 39.29 38.25
C ASP A 13 -22.28 38.73 36.86
N ASP A 14 -22.12 37.41 36.83
CA ASP A 14 -22.31 36.60 35.62
C ASP A 14 -23.84 36.48 35.40
N ASP A 15 -24.39 37.32 34.51
CA ASP A 15 -25.72 37.08 33.96
C ASP A 15 -25.72 37.27 32.43
N ASP A 16 -25.85 36.13 31.76
CA ASP A 16 -26.17 35.99 30.34
C ASP A 16 -27.46 36.73 29.98
N TYR A 17 -27.37 37.74 29.12
CA TYR A 17 -28.57 38.33 28.50
C TYR A 17 -28.51 38.37 26.97
N LEU A 18 -29.54 37.72 26.43
CA LEU A 18 -30.00 37.59 25.06
C LEU A 18 -29.93 38.87 24.21
N GLU A 19 -29.50 38.63 22.97
CA GLU A 19 -29.74 39.34 21.72
C GLU A 19 -30.82 40.46 21.77
N MET A 20 -30.40 41.72 21.66
CA MET A 20 -31.29 42.84 21.36
C MET A 20 -30.69 43.72 20.26
N SER A 21 -31.28 43.59 19.07
CA SER A 21 -31.10 44.46 17.91
C SER A 21 -31.50 45.90 18.27
N CYS A 22 -30.61 46.88 18.04
CA CYS A 22 -30.97 48.29 18.08
C CYS A 22 -30.40 49.01 16.85
N THR A 23 -31.23 49.13 15.83
CA THR A 23 -31.17 50.16 14.80
C THR A 23 -31.60 51.51 15.36
N GLU A 24 -30.86 52.53 14.93
CA GLU A 24 -31.23 53.94 14.76
C GLU A 24 -31.27 54.90 15.95
N ALA A 25 -30.65 56.05 15.66
CA ALA A 25 -30.49 57.22 16.48
C ALA A 25 -31.81 57.92 16.79
N SER A 26 -31.87 58.59 17.94
CA SER A 26 -32.57 59.87 18.08
C SER A 26 -32.06 60.62 19.31
N VAL A 27 -31.44 61.76 19.03
CA VAL A 27 -31.15 62.84 19.98
C VAL A 27 -32.48 63.46 20.39
N ILE A 28 -32.75 63.56 21.70
CA ILE A 28 -33.82 64.41 22.23
C ILE A 28 -33.19 65.43 23.17
N ILE A 29 -33.27 66.69 22.73
CA ILE A 29 -33.06 67.89 23.54
C ILE A 29 -34.38 68.15 24.27
N VAL A 30 -34.34 68.34 25.59
CA VAL A 30 -35.47 68.94 26.35
C VAL A 30 -34.93 70.06 27.23
N GLU A 31 -35.33 71.29 26.91
CA GLU A 31 -35.25 72.44 27.82
C GLU A 31 -36.40 72.39 28.85
N THR A 32 -35.99 72.44 30.11
CA THR A 32 -36.61 72.96 31.35
C THR A 32 -38.14 72.96 31.53
N VAL A 33 -38.61 72.28 32.59
CA VAL A 33 -39.70 72.75 33.47
C VAL A 33 -39.36 72.44 34.93
N GLU A 34 -39.69 73.39 35.80
CA GLU A 34 -39.31 73.59 37.19
C GLU A 34 -39.81 72.54 38.21
N GLU A 35 -38.91 72.27 39.16
CA GLU A 35 -39.05 71.95 40.60
C GLU A 35 -40.11 70.95 41.12
N LYS A 36 -39.60 69.81 41.60
CA LYS A 36 -40.04 69.21 42.88
C LYS A 36 -38.85 68.64 43.65
N LYS A 37 -38.62 69.22 44.83
CA LYS A 37 -37.56 68.91 45.80
C LYS A 37 -37.43 67.42 46.08
N THR A 38 -36.31 66.86 45.61
CA THR A 38 -35.65 65.73 46.26
C THR A 38 -34.28 66.27 46.65
N MET A 39 -33.90 66.21 47.93
CA MET A 39 -32.53 66.49 48.35
C MET A 39 -31.61 65.47 47.66
N LYS A 40 -31.12 65.81 46.47
CA LYS A 40 -29.93 65.21 45.88
C LYS A 40 -28.81 66.14 46.30
N GLU A 41 -27.83 65.64 47.03
CA GLU A 41 -26.55 66.33 47.12
C GLU A 41 -26.10 66.60 45.68
N ASP A 42 -26.05 67.88 45.31
CA ASP A 42 -25.51 68.30 44.02
C ASP A 42 -24.01 67.95 44.03
N LEU A 43 -23.70 66.77 43.49
CA LEU A 43 -22.34 66.35 43.19
C LEU A 43 -21.78 67.31 42.14
N VAL A 44 -21.14 68.37 42.59
CA VAL A 44 -20.35 69.27 41.75
C VAL A 44 -19.04 68.58 41.42
N VAL A 45 -18.79 68.31 40.14
CA VAL A 45 -17.46 67.88 39.67
C VAL A 45 -16.50 69.06 39.85
N THR A 46 -15.81 69.10 41.00
CA THR A 46 -14.85 70.17 41.33
C THR A 46 -13.52 70.03 40.58
N TYR A 47 -13.23 68.85 40.05
CA TYR A 47 -12.03 68.54 39.31
C TYR A 47 -12.27 67.33 38.41
N SER A 48 -11.85 67.43 37.14
CA SER A 48 -11.74 66.29 36.25
C SER A 48 -10.33 66.24 35.68
N ARG A 49 -9.75 65.04 35.66
CA ARG A 49 -8.52 64.75 34.92
C ARG A 49 -8.80 63.63 33.95
N ARG A 50 -8.11 63.65 32.81
CA ARG A 50 -8.11 62.49 31.91
C ARG A 50 -7.44 61.32 32.65
N ALA A 51 -8.08 60.16 32.62
CA ALA A 51 -7.47 58.94 33.13
C ALA A 51 -6.22 58.60 32.30
N GLU A 52 -5.20 58.05 32.95
CA GLU A 52 -4.07 57.48 32.25
C GLU A 52 -4.55 56.29 31.41
N VAL A 53 -4.24 56.32 30.11
CA VAL A 53 -4.61 55.25 29.20
C VAL A 53 -3.63 54.10 29.39
N LEU A 54 -4.09 53.01 29.99
CA LEU A 54 -3.29 51.79 30.16
C LEU A 54 -3.14 51.03 28.84
N PRO A 55 -2.15 50.13 28.70
CA PRO A 55 -2.04 49.23 27.55
C PRO A 55 -3.36 48.48 27.27
N HIS A 56 -3.84 48.56 26.04
CA HIS A 56 -5.11 47.96 25.64
C HIS A 56 -5.05 47.42 24.20
N ALA A 57 -5.92 46.47 23.89
CA ALA A 57 -6.11 46.04 22.51
C ALA A 57 -6.69 47.20 21.72
N ARG A 58 -6.21 47.43 20.50
CA ARG A 58 -6.58 48.61 19.71
C ARG A 58 -8.10 48.78 19.52
N TYR A 59 -8.87 47.69 19.38
CA TYR A 59 -10.32 47.80 19.22
C TYR A 59 -11.05 48.34 20.46
N ASP A 60 -10.38 48.38 21.62
CA ASP A 60 -10.87 48.97 22.87
C ASP A 60 -10.26 50.37 23.12
N CYS A 61 -9.67 51.02 22.11
CA CYS A 61 -9.00 52.31 22.28
C CYS A 61 -9.97 53.46 22.62
N PRO A 62 -9.77 54.17 23.75
CA PRO A 62 -10.65 55.28 24.12
C PRO A 62 -10.39 56.57 23.32
N ILE A 63 -9.23 56.67 22.64
CA ILE A 63 -8.83 57.84 21.84
C ILE A 63 -9.29 57.72 20.39
N HIS A 64 -9.19 56.50 19.82
CA HIS A 64 -9.52 56.24 18.42
C HIS A 64 -10.65 55.21 18.34
N PRO A 65 -11.91 55.66 18.19
CA PRO A 65 -13.07 54.77 18.11
C PRO A 65 -12.87 53.67 17.07
N PHE A 66 -13.36 52.48 17.42
CA PHE A 66 -13.25 51.31 16.57
C PHE A 66 -14.54 51.09 15.77
N THR A 67 -14.41 50.98 14.46
CA THR A 67 -15.52 50.66 13.56
C THR A 67 -15.58 49.16 13.35
N ARG A 68 -16.70 48.53 13.71
CA ARG A 68 -16.92 47.10 13.40
C ARG A 68 -16.99 46.93 11.89
N ALA A 69 -16.03 46.21 11.35
CA ALA A 69 -16.03 45.79 9.95
C ALA A 69 -16.96 44.59 9.74
N THR A 70 -17.27 44.28 8.47
CA THR A 70 -17.72 42.94 8.10
C THR A 70 -16.68 41.92 8.57
N ASP A 71 -17.12 40.74 9.00
CA ASP A 71 -16.18 39.72 9.42
C ASP A 71 -15.28 39.30 8.25
N CYS A 72 -14.01 38.99 8.52
CA CYS A 72 -12.97 38.66 7.52
C CYS A 72 -12.45 39.81 6.62
N GLU A 73 -12.68 41.09 6.95
CA GLU A 73 -12.13 42.22 6.19
C GLU A 73 -10.62 42.42 6.42
N VAL A 74 -9.82 41.76 5.58
CA VAL A 74 -8.34 41.80 5.61
C VAL A 74 -7.74 42.71 4.54
N GLY A 75 -8.51 43.09 3.51
CA GLY A 75 -8.01 43.74 2.30
C GLY A 75 -7.49 45.16 2.50
N ALA A 76 -8.15 45.94 3.36
CA ALA A 76 -7.82 47.33 3.65
C ALA A 76 -8.39 47.76 5.02
N PRO A 77 -7.85 48.83 5.63
CA PRO A 77 -8.41 49.42 6.85
C PRO A 77 -9.87 49.85 6.65
N VAL A 78 -10.72 49.48 7.60
CA VAL A 78 -12.13 49.87 7.59
C VAL A 78 -12.27 51.19 8.35
N ALA A 79 -12.69 52.24 7.62
CA ALA A 79 -12.77 53.59 8.16
C ALA A 79 -11.44 54.01 8.85
N ASP A 80 -11.52 54.51 10.08
CA ASP A 80 -10.37 54.98 10.85
C ASP A 80 -9.73 53.88 11.71
N ASN A 81 -9.99 52.60 11.41
CA ASN A 81 -9.34 51.49 12.11
C ASN A 81 -7.82 51.49 11.96
N GLN A 82 -7.24 52.19 10.99
CA GLN A 82 -5.79 52.36 10.91
C GLN A 82 -5.18 53.25 12.01
N LEU A 83 -5.95 54.14 12.64
CA LEU A 83 -5.46 55.06 13.66
C LEU A 83 -5.18 54.33 14.99
N PHE A 84 -4.17 54.75 15.75
CA PHE A 84 -3.83 54.14 17.03
C PHE A 84 -3.09 55.14 17.94
N CYS A 85 -3.20 54.95 19.25
CA CYS A 85 -2.38 55.66 20.23
C CYS A 85 -1.12 54.85 20.58
N ASP A 86 -0.20 55.45 21.32
CA ASP A 86 1.06 54.87 21.77
C ASP A 86 0.89 53.61 22.65
N GLN A 87 -0.25 53.47 23.33
CA GLN A 87 -0.56 52.33 24.20
C GLN A 87 -1.39 51.22 23.52
N CYS A 88 -1.68 51.35 22.23
CA CYS A 88 -2.44 50.34 21.49
C CYS A 88 -1.61 49.09 21.18
N PHE A 89 -2.20 47.92 21.43
CA PHE A 89 -1.67 46.62 21.01
C PHE A 89 -2.45 46.07 19.81
N CYS A 90 -1.73 45.48 18.88
CA CYS A 90 -2.29 44.70 17.79
C CYS A 90 -2.87 43.39 18.36
N TYR A 91 -4.16 43.17 18.15
CA TYR A 91 -4.84 41.99 18.67
C TYR A 91 -4.24 40.67 18.15
N ILE A 92 -3.86 40.62 16.87
CA ILE A 92 -3.29 39.42 16.24
C ILE A 92 -1.85 39.15 16.69
N CYS A 93 -1.00 40.18 16.72
CA CYS A 93 0.43 40.03 17.00
C CYS A 93 0.76 40.00 18.50
N ASP A 94 -0.15 40.46 19.35
CA ASP A 94 0.07 40.62 20.80
C ASP A 94 1.28 41.53 21.12
N LYS A 95 1.46 42.57 20.31
CA LYS A 95 2.56 43.55 20.39
C LYS A 95 2.03 44.95 20.16
N LEU A 96 2.80 45.97 20.53
CA LEU A 96 2.48 47.36 20.23
C LEU A 96 2.18 47.54 18.74
N VAL A 97 1.12 48.29 18.42
CA VAL A 97 0.71 48.55 17.03
C VAL A 97 1.84 49.15 16.21
N SER A 98 2.65 50.03 16.81
CA SER A 98 3.83 50.64 16.17
C SER A 98 4.87 49.63 15.68
N THR A 99 4.88 48.41 16.22
CA THR A 99 5.79 47.31 15.83
C THR A 99 5.14 46.30 14.89
N CYS A 100 3.86 46.47 14.55
CA CYS A 100 3.12 45.57 13.68
C CYS A 100 3.42 45.89 12.20
N THR A 101 4.22 45.06 11.55
CA THR A 101 4.64 45.24 10.15
C THR A 101 3.48 45.17 9.14
N VAL A 102 2.40 44.49 9.50
CA VAL A 102 1.22 44.29 8.64
C VAL A 102 -0.02 45.05 9.13
N TRP A 103 0.18 46.13 9.89
CA TRP A 103 -0.94 46.89 10.49
C TRP A 103 -1.96 47.37 9.45
N THR A 104 -1.49 48.01 8.39
CA THR A 104 -2.29 48.55 7.26
C THR A 104 -1.88 47.95 5.90
N HIS A 105 -1.18 46.82 5.92
CA HIS A 105 -0.70 46.21 4.67
C HIS A 105 -1.87 45.75 3.81
N SER A 106 -1.88 46.14 2.54
CA SER A 106 -2.91 45.71 1.59
C SER A 106 -2.93 44.18 1.52
N SER A 107 -4.13 43.60 1.43
CA SER A 107 -4.44 42.15 1.49
C SER A 107 -4.43 41.46 2.86
N VAL A 108 -3.70 41.96 3.87
CA VAL A 108 -3.63 41.31 5.20
C VAL A 108 -3.50 42.31 6.36
N CYS A 109 -4.39 43.31 6.43
CA CYS A 109 -4.32 44.32 7.47
C CYS A 109 -4.81 43.80 8.84
N HIS A 110 -4.06 44.07 9.90
CA HIS A 110 -4.44 43.70 11.26
C HIS A 110 -5.30 44.75 11.97
N CYS A 111 -5.39 45.96 11.41
CA CYS A 111 -6.08 47.08 12.03
C CYS A 111 -7.59 46.87 12.28
N ASN A 112 -8.21 45.96 11.53
CA ASN A 112 -9.63 45.58 11.69
C ASN A 112 -9.88 44.46 12.71
N SER A 113 -8.83 43.92 13.33
CA SER A 113 -8.92 42.72 14.17
C SER A 113 -9.50 42.99 15.56
N HIS A 114 -10.35 42.07 16.05
CA HIS A 114 -11.02 42.19 17.35
C HIS A 114 -11.45 40.84 17.95
N LYS A 115 -11.66 40.79 19.28
CA LYS A 115 -12.03 39.56 20.01
C LYS A 115 -13.41 38.96 19.71
N ARG A 116 -14.34 39.77 19.19
CA ARG A 116 -15.75 39.38 18.95
C ARG A 116 -15.96 38.57 17.67
N SER A 117 -14.90 38.23 16.94
CA SER A 117 -14.97 37.50 15.67
C SER A 117 -14.19 36.20 15.78
N ASP A 118 -14.84 35.12 15.36
CA ASP A 118 -14.21 33.80 15.30
C ASP A 118 -13.09 33.78 14.26
N PHE A 119 -13.25 34.51 13.15
CA PHE A 119 -12.20 34.64 12.14
C PHE A 119 -10.92 35.25 12.74
N TRP A 120 -11.03 36.38 13.43
CA TRP A 120 -9.88 37.06 14.03
C TRP A 120 -9.30 36.28 15.21
N ASN A 121 -10.13 35.60 16.01
CA ASN A 121 -9.70 34.70 17.08
C ASN A 121 -8.87 33.52 16.52
N ASN A 122 -9.34 32.93 15.42
CA ASN A 122 -8.62 31.87 14.72
C ASN A 122 -7.31 32.37 14.11
N GLN A 123 -7.30 33.55 13.49
CA GLN A 123 -6.10 34.15 12.91
C GLN A 123 -5.05 34.49 13.98
N ARG A 124 -5.49 35.05 15.12
CA ARG A 124 -4.63 35.29 16.30
C ARG A 124 -4.03 33.98 16.80
N SER A 125 -4.86 32.96 16.96
CA SER A 125 -4.43 31.63 17.43
C SER A 125 -3.41 31.00 16.49
N CYS A 126 -3.65 31.03 15.17
CA CYS A 126 -2.68 30.59 14.16
C CYS A 126 -1.35 31.36 14.27
N THR A 127 -1.42 32.68 14.42
CA THR A 127 -0.23 33.55 14.41
C THR A 127 0.63 33.33 15.66
N LEU A 128 0.01 33.23 16.83
CA LEU A 128 0.71 33.15 18.11
C LEU A 128 1.16 31.72 18.47
N LEU A 129 0.41 30.69 18.06
CA LEU A 129 0.80 29.29 18.27
C LEU A 129 1.78 28.80 17.21
N GLY A 130 1.76 29.39 16.00
CA GLY A 130 2.61 28.97 14.90
C GLY A 130 2.49 27.46 14.63
N GLY A 131 3.64 26.76 14.68
CA GLY A 131 3.71 25.32 14.51
C GLY A 131 3.02 24.52 15.62
N LEU A 132 2.76 25.09 16.80
CA LEU A 132 2.15 24.37 17.93
C LEU A 132 0.67 24.06 17.75
N LYS A 133 -0.01 24.78 16.84
CA LYS A 133 -1.43 24.55 16.56
C LYS A 133 -1.69 23.10 16.11
N THR A 134 -0.73 22.44 15.47
CA THR A 134 -0.86 21.06 15.01
C THR A 134 -0.90 20.04 16.16
N PHE A 135 -0.43 20.41 17.35
CA PHE A 135 -0.48 19.58 18.55
C PHE A 135 -1.70 19.86 19.43
N ASN A 136 -2.68 20.62 18.90
CA ASN A 136 -3.91 20.99 19.60
C ASN A 136 -3.67 21.73 20.93
N ILE A 137 -2.56 22.49 21.01
CA ILE A 137 -2.22 23.34 22.15
C ILE A 137 -3.01 24.65 22.02
N THR A 138 -3.61 25.09 23.12
CA THR A 138 -4.36 26.36 23.21
C THR A 138 -3.46 27.52 23.61
N LEU A 139 -3.88 28.76 23.34
CA LEU A 139 -3.12 29.97 23.72
C LEU A 139 -2.92 30.10 25.23
N SER A 140 -3.87 29.62 26.04
CA SER A 140 -3.80 29.64 27.50
C SER A 140 -2.77 28.65 28.07
N GLU A 141 -2.47 27.58 27.33
CA GLU A 141 -1.53 26.53 27.73
C GLU A 141 -0.08 26.84 27.35
N MET A 142 0.15 27.94 26.63
CA MET A 142 1.44 28.32 26.08
C MET A 142 2.33 28.97 27.13
N ASP A 143 3.51 28.38 27.34
CA ASP A 143 4.53 28.85 28.26
C ASP A 143 5.88 29.10 27.54
N ALA A 144 6.89 29.51 28.29
CA ALA A 144 8.23 29.78 27.73
C ALA A 144 8.89 28.52 27.14
N HIS A 145 8.63 27.36 27.73
CA HIS A 145 9.19 26.08 27.28
C HIS A 145 8.60 25.64 25.94
N LEU A 146 7.29 25.73 25.78
CA LEU A 146 6.61 25.42 24.53
C LEU A 146 7.00 26.38 23.41
N ARG A 147 7.17 27.68 23.71
CA ARG A 147 7.70 28.65 22.72
C ARG A 147 9.13 28.31 22.30
N HIS A 148 9.97 27.89 23.24
CA HIS A 148 11.33 27.46 22.91
C HIS A 148 11.32 26.18 22.05
N ALA A 149 10.49 25.19 22.40
CA ALA A 149 10.31 23.96 21.64
C ALA A 149 9.83 24.23 20.20
N GLU A 150 8.88 25.16 20.01
CA GLU A 150 8.42 25.60 18.70
C GLU A 150 9.58 26.16 17.86
N SER A 151 10.36 27.08 18.44
CA SER A 151 11.52 27.66 17.78
C SER A 151 12.55 26.58 17.38
N MET A 152 12.86 25.64 18.28
CA MET A 152 13.79 24.54 18.00
C MET A 152 13.26 23.64 16.87
N LEU A 153 11.96 23.33 16.90
CA LEU A 153 11.32 22.50 15.89
C LEU A 153 11.30 23.19 14.51
N GLN A 154 11.13 24.52 14.45
CA GLN A 154 11.22 25.28 13.20
C GLN A 154 12.64 25.26 12.61
N SER A 155 13.67 25.49 13.44
CA SER A 155 15.06 25.38 13.00
C SER A 155 15.39 23.97 12.51
N PHE A 156 14.95 22.95 13.25
CA PHE A 156 15.09 21.56 12.86
C PHE A 156 14.47 21.26 11.51
N LYS A 157 13.22 21.69 11.26
CA LYS A 157 12.52 21.52 9.97
C LYS A 157 13.33 22.05 8.79
N GLN A 158 13.86 23.27 8.92
CA GLN A 158 14.61 23.92 7.86
C GLN A 158 15.93 23.18 7.56
N GLU A 159 16.70 22.86 8.59
CA GLU A 159 17.99 22.17 8.44
C GLU A 159 17.84 20.71 7.98
N LEU A 160 16.86 20.01 8.52
CA LEU A 160 16.55 18.63 8.16
C LEU A 160 16.21 18.54 6.66
N SER A 161 15.40 19.48 6.15
CA SER A 161 15.06 19.57 4.73
C SER A 161 16.31 19.76 3.85
N MET A 162 17.22 20.67 4.23
CA MET A 162 18.47 20.88 3.49
C MET A 162 19.35 19.64 3.46
N LYS A 163 19.52 18.96 4.60
CA LYS A 163 20.32 17.72 4.70
C LYS A 163 19.70 16.59 3.88
N TYR A 164 18.37 16.47 3.88
CA TYR A 164 17.68 15.47 3.09
C TYR A 164 17.76 15.74 1.58
N LEU A 165 17.66 17.00 1.15
CA LEU A 165 17.89 17.38 -0.24
C LEU A 165 19.32 17.08 -0.70
N ALA A 166 20.31 17.25 0.18
CA ALA A 166 21.69 16.88 -0.11
C ALA A 166 21.84 15.35 -0.28
N TYR A 167 21.19 14.57 0.59
CA TYR A 167 21.10 13.12 0.44
C TYR A 167 20.48 12.72 -0.91
N LEU A 168 19.35 13.31 -1.30
CA LEU A 168 18.67 12.99 -2.57
C LEU A 168 19.49 13.33 -3.82
N LYS A 169 20.42 14.28 -3.74
CA LYS A 169 21.34 14.60 -4.85
C LYS A 169 22.40 13.51 -5.06
N GLY A 170 22.70 12.70 -4.04
CA GLY A 170 23.76 11.70 -4.07
C GLY A 170 25.16 12.31 -4.18
N THR A 171 26.17 11.50 -3.88
CA THR A 171 27.59 11.84 -4.11
C THR A 171 28.13 11.00 -5.25
N VAL A 172 28.83 11.63 -6.20
CA VAL A 172 29.40 10.91 -7.36
C VAL A 172 30.67 10.21 -6.90
N LEU A 173 30.68 8.88 -6.93
CA LEU A 173 31.90 8.11 -6.73
C LEU A 173 32.72 8.11 -8.03
N THR A 174 33.83 8.85 -8.05
CA THR A 174 34.85 8.72 -9.11
C THR A 174 35.69 7.47 -8.85
N THR A 175 35.23 6.32 -9.34
CA THR A 175 36.09 5.12 -9.36
C THR A 175 37.05 5.23 -10.55
N HIS A 176 38.28 5.68 -10.31
CA HIS A 176 39.36 5.53 -11.28
C HIS A 176 39.77 4.06 -11.32
N SER A 177 39.10 3.26 -12.15
CA SER A 177 39.58 1.95 -12.60
C SER A 177 39.64 1.96 -14.14
N PRO A 178 40.81 1.73 -14.76
CA PRO A 178 40.92 1.80 -16.21
C PRO A 178 40.34 0.53 -16.83
N GLY A 179 39.18 0.63 -17.51
CA GLY A 179 38.71 -0.43 -18.41
C GLY A 179 37.21 -0.63 -18.59
N LEU A 180 36.32 0.10 -17.91
CA LEU A 180 34.87 0.00 -18.15
C LEU A 180 34.25 1.40 -18.28
N GLU A 181 33.39 1.58 -19.27
CA GLU A 181 32.74 2.87 -19.57
C GLU A 181 32.07 3.48 -18.33
N ASN A 182 32.39 4.75 -18.07
CA ASN A 182 32.00 5.51 -16.89
C ASN A 182 30.47 5.73 -16.83
N GLN A 183 29.75 4.92 -16.06
CA GLN A 183 28.49 5.36 -15.46
C GLN A 183 28.78 5.96 -14.08
N PRO A 184 28.39 7.22 -13.80
CA PRO A 184 28.58 7.80 -12.47
C PRO A 184 27.75 7.01 -11.45
N LEU A 185 28.43 6.24 -10.60
CA LEU A 185 27.79 5.53 -9.49
C LEU A 185 27.47 6.58 -8.41
N LEU A 186 26.18 6.90 -8.26
CA LEU A 186 25.68 7.80 -7.21
C LEU A 186 25.59 7.00 -5.90
N ASN A 187 26.33 7.46 -4.88
CA ASN A 187 26.23 6.94 -3.52
C ASN A 187 25.32 7.84 -2.68
N TYR A 188 24.34 7.23 -2.02
CA TYR A 188 23.34 7.90 -1.20
C TYR A 188 23.63 7.62 0.27
N ASP A 189 24.34 8.53 0.94
CA ASP A 189 24.69 8.40 2.36
C ASP A 189 23.66 9.11 3.26
N TYR A 190 22.88 8.33 4.00
CA TYR A 190 21.85 8.83 4.91
C TYR A 190 22.39 9.22 6.30
N THR A 191 23.68 8.98 6.57
CA THR A 191 24.29 9.17 7.90
C THR A 191 24.12 10.61 8.40
N ASN A 192 24.35 11.60 7.54
CA ASN A 192 24.19 13.02 7.90
C ASN A 192 22.76 13.40 8.28
N VAL A 193 21.75 12.73 7.71
CA VAL A 193 20.34 12.95 8.06
C VAL A 193 20.04 12.27 9.39
N TYR A 194 20.48 11.02 9.55
CA TYR A 194 20.31 10.25 10.78
C TYR A 194 20.95 10.92 12.00
N GLU A 195 22.23 11.32 11.93
CA GLU A 195 22.93 11.96 13.04
C GLU A 195 22.30 13.30 13.45
N PHE A 196 21.79 14.05 12.47
CA PHE A 196 21.09 15.31 12.75
C PHE A 196 19.77 15.08 13.48
N VAL A 197 18.96 14.10 13.04
CA VAL A 197 17.74 13.71 13.74
C VAL A 197 18.06 13.21 15.14
N TRP A 198 19.08 12.38 15.30
CA TRP A 198 19.51 11.84 16.59
C TRP A 198 19.91 12.95 17.57
N SER A 199 20.74 13.90 17.13
CA SER A 199 21.17 15.06 17.93
C SER A 199 19.98 15.91 18.38
N PHE A 200 19.00 16.12 17.52
CA PHE A 200 17.77 16.85 17.88
C PHE A 200 16.94 16.11 18.94
N LEU A 201 16.86 14.78 18.86
CA LEU A 201 16.16 13.98 19.88
C LEU A 201 16.88 14.01 21.23
N ASP A 202 18.23 13.98 21.25
CA ASP A 202 19.02 14.17 22.48
C ASP A 202 18.81 15.55 23.11
N GLN A 203 18.59 16.58 22.29
CA GLN A 203 18.22 17.91 22.78
C GLN A 203 16.79 17.95 23.35
N ALA A 204 15.85 17.18 22.78
CA ALA A 204 14.50 17.05 23.30
C ALA A 204 14.49 16.39 24.68
N ASP A 205 15.37 15.41 24.92
CA ASP A 205 15.51 14.72 26.21
C ASP A 205 15.98 15.62 27.36
N LYS A 206 16.49 16.81 27.03
CA LYS A 206 16.94 17.84 28.00
C LYS A 206 15.87 18.88 28.33
N GLN A 207 14.71 18.81 27.67
CA GLN A 207 13.58 19.71 27.91
C GLN A 207 12.61 19.13 28.94
N ASP A 208 11.66 19.94 29.39
CA ASP A 208 10.51 19.46 30.18
C ASP A 208 9.60 18.54 29.33
N ASP A 209 8.79 17.73 30.02
CA ASP A 209 8.01 16.66 29.38
C ASP A 209 7.12 17.15 28.22
N ARG A 210 6.53 18.35 28.35
CA ARG A 210 5.63 18.90 27.32
C ARG A 210 6.42 19.38 26.10
N ALA A 211 7.49 20.14 26.30
CA ALA A 211 8.38 20.57 25.23
C ALA A 211 9.04 19.39 24.52
N ALA A 212 9.54 18.41 25.29
CA ALA A 212 10.13 17.18 24.76
C ALA A 212 9.15 16.41 23.87
N ALA A 213 7.89 16.28 24.30
CA ALA A 213 6.84 15.63 23.52
C ALA A 213 6.57 16.37 22.20
N VAL A 214 6.45 17.69 22.23
CA VAL A 214 6.27 18.52 21.01
C VAL A 214 7.43 18.33 20.04
N MET A 215 8.67 18.39 20.54
CA MET A 215 9.87 18.22 19.71
C MET A 215 9.91 16.82 19.07
N ARG A 216 9.68 15.75 19.86
CA ARG A 216 9.70 14.36 19.36
C ARG A 216 8.59 14.10 18.34
N LEU A 217 7.37 14.55 18.62
CA LEU A 217 6.23 14.37 17.71
C LEU A 217 6.42 15.19 16.42
N GLY A 218 6.94 16.41 16.54
CA GLY A 218 7.28 17.24 15.39
C GLY A 218 8.40 16.64 14.53
N ALA A 219 9.43 16.07 15.14
CA ALA A 219 10.48 15.36 14.42
C ALA A 219 9.95 14.12 13.71
N ALA A 220 9.06 13.35 14.35
CA ALA A 220 8.40 12.22 13.73
C ALA A 220 7.52 12.63 12.53
N GLU A 221 6.79 13.74 12.65
CA GLU A 221 5.98 14.30 11.55
C GLU A 221 6.83 14.60 10.32
N GLU A 222 7.99 15.26 10.51
CA GLU A 222 8.91 15.59 9.41
C GLU A 222 9.60 14.36 8.83
N PHE A 223 10.00 13.42 9.69
CA PHE A 223 10.56 12.16 9.24
C PHE A 223 9.56 11.40 8.36
N VAL A 224 8.28 11.34 8.75
CA VAL A 224 7.22 10.74 7.91
C VAL A 224 7.11 11.45 6.56
N LYS A 225 7.22 12.79 6.52
CA LYS A 225 7.22 13.57 5.26
C LYS A 225 8.41 13.26 4.36
N HIS A 226 9.59 13.00 4.91
CA HIS A 226 10.77 12.62 4.12
C HIS A 226 10.53 11.33 3.31
N PHE A 227 9.82 10.37 3.89
CA PHE A 227 9.48 9.10 3.23
C PHE A 227 8.17 9.14 2.46
N GLN A 228 7.53 10.31 2.26
CA GLN A 228 6.36 10.46 1.38
C GLN A 228 6.73 10.37 -0.11
N CYS A 229 7.60 9.44 -0.49
CA CYS A 229 7.51 8.80 -1.79
C CYS A 229 6.23 7.92 -1.75
N ALA A 230 5.11 8.55 -2.09
CA ALA A 230 3.76 8.02 -2.14
C ALA A 230 3.17 7.60 -0.78
N ARG A 231 1.99 8.14 -0.43
CA ARG A 231 1.10 7.56 0.58
C ARG A 231 0.97 6.06 0.33
N LEU A 232 1.60 5.22 1.16
CA LEU A 232 1.42 3.76 1.15
C LEU A 232 -0.06 3.47 1.43
N CYS A 233 -0.86 3.33 0.37
CA CYS A 233 -2.27 2.97 0.47
C CYS A 233 -2.33 1.45 0.73
N VAL A 234 -2.09 1.05 1.98
CA VAL A 234 -2.18 -0.34 2.41
C VAL A 234 -3.62 -0.64 2.76
N ARG A 235 -4.28 -1.53 2.01
CA ARG A 235 -5.55 -2.09 2.47
C ARG A 235 -5.30 -3.05 3.63
N LEU A 236 -6.06 -2.86 4.70
CA LEU A 236 -6.04 -3.75 5.86
C LEU A 236 -6.61 -5.13 5.48
N TRP A 237 -6.25 -6.16 6.24
CA TRP A 237 -6.69 -7.54 5.98
C TRP A 237 -8.20 -7.77 6.13
N ASP A 238 -8.86 -6.90 6.89
CA ASP A 238 -10.31 -6.85 7.11
C ASP A 238 -11.06 -5.96 6.09
N ASP A 239 -10.35 -5.32 5.15
CA ASP A 239 -10.95 -4.61 4.03
C ASP A 239 -11.91 -5.55 3.28
N ILE A 240 -13.12 -5.07 3.02
CA ILE A 240 -14.21 -5.89 2.48
C ILE A 240 -13.88 -6.38 1.07
N LEU A 241 -13.27 -5.54 0.22
CA LEU A 241 -12.92 -5.92 -1.15
C LEU A 241 -11.78 -6.95 -1.13
N LEU A 242 -10.69 -6.67 -0.41
CA LEU A 242 -9.58 -7.59 -0.27
C LEU A 242 -10.04 -8.92 0.33
N GLY A 243 -10.78 -8.88 1.44
CA GLY A 243 -11.32 -10.06 2.10
C GLY A 243 -12.22 -10.89 1.17
N SER A 244 -13.03 -10.24 0.32
CA SER A 244 -13.85 -10.93 -0.68
C SER A 244 -13.02 -11.62 -1.77
N VAL A 245 -11.89 -11.02 -2.18
CA VAL A 245 -10.94 -11.61 -3.14
C VAL A 245 -10.24 -12.82 -2.51
N LEU A 246 -9.68 -12.66 -1.32
CA LEU A 246 -8.96 -13.74 -0.61
C LEU A 246 -9.89 -14.94 -0.33
N LYS A 247 -11.15 -14.70 0.03
CA LYS A 247 -12.18 -15.74 0.20
C LYS A 247 -12.65 -16.37 -1.11
N GLY A 248 -12.31 -15.78 -2.27
CA GLY A 248 -12.70 -16.25 -3.60
C GLY A 248 -14.14 -15.90 -3.98
N GLN A 249 -14.78 -14.96 -3.27
CA GLN A 249 -16.10 -14.44 -3.59
C GLN A 249 -16.03 -13.39 -4.71
N ASN A 250 -14.89 -12.72 -4.85
CA ASN A 250 -14.63 -11.73 -5.89
C ASN A 250 -13.45 -12.16 -6.76
N VAL A 251 -13.72 -12.52 -8.01
CA VAL A 251 -12.72 -12.97 -8.99
C VAL A 251 -12.27 -11.87 -9.95
N THR A 252 -12.81 -10.66 -9.82
CA THR A 252 -12.48 -9.53 -10.71
C THR A 252 -11.62 -8.47 -10.02
N GLY A 253 -11.54 -8.48 -8.69
CA GLY A 253 -10.87 -7.45 -7.91
C GLY A 253 -11.61 -6.10 -7.92
N ILE A 254 -12.90 -6.10 -8.30
CA ILE A 254 -13.70 -4.88 -8.44
C ILE A 254 -14.97 -5.01 -7.60
N ARG A 255 -15.29 -3.97 -6.83
CA ARG A 255 -16.56 -3.84 -6.11
C ARG A 255 -17.26 -2.54 -6.54
N LYS A 256 -18.56 -2.61 -6.80
CA LYS A 256 -19.38 -1.41 -7.01
C LYS A 256 -20.07 -1.08 -5.70
N ASP A 257 -19.85 0.12 -5.17
CA ASP A 257 -20.53 0.61 -3.98
C ASP A 257 -21.15 1.98 -4.26
N LYS A 258 -22.47 2.11 -4.07
CA LYS A 258 -23.24 3.35 -4.30
C LYS A 258 -22.89 4.08 -5.61
N GLY A 259 -22.68 3.34 -6.70
CA GLY A 259 -22.31 3.89 -8.02
C GLY A 259 -20.82 4.17 -8.23
N LYS A 260 -19.98 4.11 -7.19
CA LYS A 260 -18.52 4.24 -7.29
C LYS A 260 -17.88 2.87 -7.50
N LYS A 261 -16.93 2.79 -8.43
CA LYS A 261 -16.15 1.58 -8.70
C LYS A 261 -14.91 1.57 -7.80
N ASP A 262 -14.86 0.63 -6.87
CA ASP A 262 -13.68 0.33 -6.07
C ASP A 262 -12.87 -0.79 -6.75
N VAL A 263 -11.57 -0.58 -6.92
CA VAL A 263 -10.65 -1.51 -7.59
C VAL A 263 -9.54 -1.89 -6.62
N LEU A 264 -9.20 -3.17 -6.57
CA LEU A 264 -8.09 -3.67 -5.78
C LEU A 264 -6.77 -3.23 -6.44
N MET A 265 -6.32 -2.04 -6.07
CA MET A 265 -5.08 -1.43 -6.52
C MET A 265 -4.18 -1.18 -5.31
N GLU A 266 -2.95 -1.67 -5.37
CA GLU A 266 -1.94 -1.55 -4.30
C GLU A 266 -0.56 -1.24 -4.89
N GLN A 267 0.32 -0.63 -4.10
CA GLN A 267 1.68 -0.36 -4.55
C GLN A 267 2.49 -1.65 -4.71
N GLY A 268 3.43 -1.68 -5.66
CA GLY A 268 4.26 -2.87 -5.94
C GLY A 268 4.99 -3.43 -4.71
N SER A 269 5.47 -2.56 -3.82
CA SER A 269 6.09 -2.95 -2.55
C SER A 269 5.13 -3.68 -1.60
N ILE A 270 3.88 -3.22 -1.52
CA ILE A 270 2.81 -3.83 -0.72
C ILE A 270 2.44 -5.20 -1.31
N VAL A 271 2.36 -5.31 -2.64
CA VAL A 271 2.11 -6.57 -3.34
C VAL A 271 3.20 -7.59 -3.01
N GLY A 272 4.48 -7.18 -3.02
CA GLY A 272 5.61 -8.00 -2.61
C GLY A 272 5.50 -8.49 -1.17
N LEU A 273 5.31 -7.58 -0.21
CA LEU A 273 5.17 -7.92 1.21
C LEU A 273 3.97 -8.84 1.48
N ARG A 274 2.83 -8.59 0.83
CA ARG A 274 1.64 -9.44 0.98
C ARG A 274 1.88 -10.83 0.41
N THR A 275 2.59 -10.92 -0.71
CA THR A 275 2.96 -12.19 -1.32
C THR A 275 3.86 -12.99 -0.39
N GLU A 276 4.89 -12.36 0.16
CA GLU A 276 5.79 -12.99 1.13
C GLU A 276 5.04 -13.50 2.37
N LEU A 277 4.15 -12.68 2.94
CA LEU A 277 3.38 -13.07 4.11
C LEU A 277 2.47 -14.28 3.84
N LEU A 278 1.75 -14.28 2.71
CA LEU A 278 0.87 -15.39 2.34
C LEU A 278 1.67 -16.68 2.05
N GLN A 279 2.88 -16.57 1.51
CA GLN A 279 3.79 -17.71 1.35
C GLN A 279 4.24 -18.27 2.71
N ARG A 280 4.69 -17.41 3.64
CA ARG A 280 5.08 -17.83 5.01
C ARG A 280 3.94 -18.51 5.76
N GLN A 281 2.70 -18.07 5.53
CA GLN A 281 1.49 -18.66 6.12
C GLN A 281 0.96 -19.88 5.36
N GLN A 282 1.62 -20.31 4.28
CA GLN A 282 1.18 -21.40 3.39
C GLN A 282 -0.26 -21.21 2.83
N ARG A 283 -0.72 -19.96 2.70
CA ARG A 283 -2.07 -19.61 2.19
C ARG A 283 -2.08 -19.45 0.67
N TYR A 284 -1.55 -20.44 -0.04
CA TYR A 284 -1.29 -20.35 -1.48
C TYR A 284 -2.55 -20.16 -2.35
N ARG A 285 -3.72 -20.70 -1.95
CA ARG A 285 -4.98 -20.44 -2.68
C ARG A 285 -5.37 -18.97 -2.67
N GLU A 286 -5.18 -18.31 -1.53
CA GLU A 286 -5.49 -16.90 -1.35
C GLU A 286 -4.50 -16.03 -2.09
N LEU A 287 -3.21 -16.41 -2.05
CA LEU A 287 -2.16 -15.79 -2.85
C LEU A 287 -2.49 -15.83 -4.34
N CYS A 288 -2.87 -16.99 -4.88
CA CYS A 288 -3.27 -17.12 -6.29
C CYS A 288 -4.48 -16.26 -6.64
N ARG A 289 -5.49 -16.17 -5.75
CA ARG A 289 -6.67 -15.31 -5.98
C ARG A 289 -6.28 -13.84 -6.01
N TYR A 290 -5.42 -13.42 -5.09
CA TYR A 290 -4.93 -12.06 -4.98
C TYR A 290 -4.13 -11.63 -6.22
N LEU A 291 -3.08 -12.39 -6.58
CA LEU A 291 -2.18 -12.06 -7.70
C LEU A 291 -2.87 -12.05 -9.07
N ARG A 292 -4.01 -12.75 -9.21
CA ARG A 292 -4.81 -12.75 -10.45
C ARG A 292 -5.55 -11.45 -10.72
N VAL A 293 -5.87 -10.67 -9.68
CA VAL A 293 -6.79 -9.54 -9.80
C VAL A 293 -6.24 -8.22 -9.28
N VAL A 294 -5.19 -8.25 -8.46
CA VAL A 294 -4.56 -7.03 -7.95
C VAL A 294 -3.94 -6.23 -9.09
N GLN A 295 -4.16 -4.92 -9.05
CA GLN A 295 -3.51 -3.95 -9.92
C GLN A 295 -2.41 -3.22 -9.14
N THR A 296 -1.35 -2.83 -9.83
CA THR A 296 -0.17 -2.19 -9.24
C THR A 296 0.27 -0.98 -10.06
N ASP A 297 0.94 -0.04 -9.39
CA ASP A 297 1.64 1.09 -10.00
C ASP A 297 2.98 0.68 -10.63
N ASP A 298 3.60 -0.39 -10.14
CA ASP A 298 4.86 -0.93 -10.65
C ASP A 298 4.67 -2.31 -11.31
N PRO A 299 4.50 -2.36 -12.65
CA PRO A 299 4.38 -3.62 -13.37
C PRO A 299 5.69 -4.42 -13.42
N LYS A 300 6.86 -3.79 -13.25
CA LYS A 300 8.16 -4.48 -13.34
C LYS A 300 8.39 -5.40 -12.15
N LEU A 301 8.01 -4.96 -10.95
CA LEU A 301 8.05 -5.80 -9.75
C LEU A 301 6.97 -6.89 -9.75
N PHE A 302 5.84 -6.63 -10.41
CA PHE A 302 4.68 -7.51 -10.35
C PHE A 302 4.66 -8.62 -11.40
N GLN A 303 5.16 -8.38 -12.61
CA GLN A 303 5.21 -9.39 -13.67
C GLN A 303 5.89 -10.70 -13.24
N PRO A 304 7.05 -10.67 -12.54
CA PRO A 304 7.65 -11.88 -12.00
C PRO A 304 6.77 -12.64 -11.02
N LEU A 305 6.09 -11.94 -10.11
CA LEU A 305 5.15 -12.56 -9.17
C LEU A 305 3.97 -13.22 -9.88
N GLN A 306 3.44 -12.59 -10.94
CA GLN A 306 2.40 -13.19 -11.77
C GLN A 306 2.89 -14.43 -12.52
N SER A 307 4.14 -14.44 -12.98
CA SER A 307 4.72 -15.60 -13.67
C SER A 307 4.90 -16.83 -12.76
N LEU A 308 4.90 -16.61 -11.44
CA LEU A 308 4.91 -17.67 -10.42
C LEU A 308 3.51 -18.23 -10.08
N LEU A 309 2.43 -17.69 -10.67
CA LEU A 309 1.06 -18.19 -10.44
C LEU A 309 0.92 -19.72 -10.65
N PRO A 310 1.50 -20.34 -11.69
CA PRO A 310 1.44 -21.79 -11.86
C PRO A 310 2.09 -22.53 -10.68
N PHE A 311 3.25 -22.04 -10.20
CA PHE A 311 3.95 -22.61 -9.06
C PHE A 311 3.14 -22.52 -7.77
N PHE A 312 2.60 -21.34 -7.43
CA PHE A 312 1.74 -21.19 -6.25
C PHE A 312 0.45 -22.01 -6.36
N THR A 313 -0.05 -22.22 -7.58
CA THR A 313 -1.20 -23.12 -7.83
C THR A 313 -0.81 -24.58 -7.54
N CYS A 314 0.40 -25.03 -7.93
CA CYS A 314 0.92 -26.33 -7.52
C CYS A 314 0.99 -26.46 -6.00
N LEU A 315 1.54 -25.46 -5.29
CA LEU A 315 1.63 -25.46 -3.82
C LEU A 315 0.27 -25.49 -3.11
N SER A 316 -0.80 -25.09 -3.81
CA SER A 316 -2.18 -25.20 -3.31
C SER A 316 -2.79 -26.62 -3.44
N GLY A 317 -2.06 -27.55 -4.07
CA GLY A 317 -2.43 -28.94 -4.31
C GLY A 317 -3.29 -29.17 -5.57
N ASP A 318 -3.43 -28.18 -6.45
CA ASP A 318 -4.24 -28.30 -7.69
C ASP A 318 -3.35 -28.33 -8.94
N PHE A 319 -2.76 -29.50 -9.21
CA PHE A 319 -1.85 -29.68 -10.34
C PHE A 319 -2.53 -29.58 -11.71
N THR A 320 -3.80 -29.98 -11.81
CA THR A 320 -4.56 -29.88 -13.07
C THR A 320 -4.77 -28.42 -13.44
N LEU A 321 -5.19 -27.57 -12.49
CA LEU A 321 -5.36 -26.14 -12.72
C LEU A 321 -4.02 -25.46 -12.97
N ALA A 322 -2.96 -25.84 -12.24
CA ALA A 322 -1.61 -25.34 -12.48
C ALA A 322 -1.12 -25.67 -13.91
N CYS A 323 -1.26 -26.93 -14.35
CA CYS A 323 -0.90 -27.36 -15.70
C CYS A 323 -1.66 -26.59 -16.78
N ASN A 324 -2.96 -26.33 -16.59
CA ASN A 324 -3.76 -25.56 -17.54
C ASN A 324 -3.39 -24.07 -17.57
N SER A 325 -2.94 -23.51 -16.44
CA SER A 325 -2.56 -22.09 -16.34
C SER A 325 -1.32 -21.70 -17.17
N PHE A 326 -0.54 -22.68 -17.63
CA PHE A 326 0.59 -22.48 -18.54
C PHE A 326 0.19 -22.14 -19.98
N PHE A 327 -1.06 -22.43 -20.37
CA PHE A 327 -1.51 -22.33 -21.76
C PHE A 327 -2.78 -21.48 -21.94
N PRO A 328 -2.85 -20.24 -21.41
CA PRO A 328 -3.89 -19.30 -21.82
C PRO A 328 -3.76 -18.96 -23.31
N LEU A 329 -4.87 -18.51 -23.91
CA LEU A 329 -4.92 -18.10 -25.32
C LEU A 329 -4.03 -16.89 -25.64
N VAL A 330 -3.72 -16.06 -24.63
CA VAL A 330 -2.93 -14.84 -24.75
C VAL A 330 -1.75 -14.92 -23.79
N ASN A 331 -0.53 -14.72 -24.31
CA ASN A 331 0.74 -14.70 -23.55
C ASN A 331 0.93 -15.92 -22.62
N PRO A 332 1.08 -17.14 -23.16
CA PRO A 332 1.20 -18.33 -22.33
C PRO A 332 2.49 -18.35 -21.50
N PRO A 333 2.42 -18.54 -20.16
CA PRO A 333 3.61 -18.67 -19.33
C PRO A 333 4.57 -19.77 -19.82
N ALA A 334 4.04 -20.80 -20.49
CA ALA A 334 4.85 -21.87 -21.08
C ALA A 334 5.89 -21.36 -22.10
N ALA A 335 5.61 -20.27 -22.82
CA ALA A 335 6.54 -19.73 -23.82
C ALA A 335 7.79 -19.09 -23.18
N LEU A 336 7.70 -18.68 -21.90
CA LEU A 336 8.77 -18.02 -21.15
C LEU A 336 9.60 -18.98 -20.30
N LEU A 337 9.32 -20.29 -20.37
CA LEU A 337 10.05 -21.28 -19.59
C LEU A 337 11.50 -21.43 -20.10
N THR A 338 12.46 -21.33 -19.17
CA THR A 338 13.81 -21.83 -19.42
C THR A 338 13.84 -23.36 -19.29
N PRO A 339 14.82 -24.06 -19.88
CA PRO A 339 14.94 -25.51 -19.71
C PRO A 339 15.06 -25.95 -18.24
N GLU A 340 15.72 -25.15 -17.41
CA GLU A 340 15.84 -25.39 -15.96
C GLU A 340 14.48 -25.30 -15.26
N LEU A 341 13.71 -24.24 -15.53
CA LEU A 341 12.37 -24.06 -14.96
C LEU A 341 11.43 -25.17 -15.42
N PHE A 342 11.53 -25.59 -16.68
CA PHE A 342 10.75 -26.70 -17.20
C PHE A 342 11.02 -28.00 -16.42
N ASN A 343 12.28 -28.31 -16.13
CA ASN A 343 12.66 -29.47 -15.32
C ASN A 343 12.15 -29.37 -13.87
N VAL A 344 12.18 -28.18 -13.26
CA VAL A 344 11.59 -27.95 -11.94
C VAL A 344 10.10 -28.27 -11.96
N TYR A 345 9.33 -27.74 -12.91
CA TYR A 345 7.89 -28.00 -13.02
C TYR A 345 7.57 -29.47 -13.32
N LEU A 346 8.35 -30.13 -14.17
CA LEU A 346 8.22 -31.57 -14.40
C LEU A 346 8.38 -32.36 -13.10
N ARG A 347 9.43 -32.07 -12.32
CA ARG A 347 9.67 -32.71 -11.03
C ARG A 347 8.52 -32.46 -10.05
N VAL A 348 8.01 -31.23 -9.99
CA VAL A 348 6.84 -30.88 -9.15
C VAL A 348 5.63 -31.72 -9.53
N PHE A 349 5.31 -31.81 -10.82
CA PHE A 349 4.15 -32.57 -11.29
C PHE A 349 4.31 -34.09 -11.15
N GLU A 350 5.53 -34.61 -11.29
CA GLU A 350 5.83 -36.03 -11.20
C GLU A 350 5.89 -36.54 -9.75
N THR A 351 6.40 -35.72 -8.84
CA THR A 351 6.66 -36.13 -7.45
C THR A 351 5.68 -35.57 -6.44
N ALA A 352 4.88 -34.56 -6.82
CA ALA A 352 4.09 -33.74 -5.90
C ALA A 352 4.90 -33.15 -4.75
N THR A 353 6.20 -32.90 -4.97
CA THR A 353 7.08 -32.21 -4.03
C THR A 353 7.47 -30.84 -4.58
N ALA A 354 7.83 -29.89 -3.72
CA ALA A 354 8.30 -28.56 -4.12
C ALA A 354 9.46 -28.09 -3.23
N PRO A 355 10.33 -27.21 -3.75
CA PRO A 355 11.41 -26.63 -2.96
C PRO A 355 10.84 -25.69 -1.87
N GLN A 356 11.35 -25.82 -0.64
CA GLN A 356 10.95 -24.99 0.49
C GLN A 356 11.69 -23.65 0.44
N LEU A 357 11.15 -22.71 -0.34
CA LEU A 357 11.74 -21.40 -0.58
C LEU A 357 10.64 -20.33 -0.58
N LEU A 358 10.96 -19.13 -0.09
CA LEU A 358 10.19 -17.95 -0.43
C LEU A 358 10.68 -17.48 -1.80
N VAL A 359 9.75 -17.36 -2.74
CA VAL A 359 10.08 -16.97 -4.13
C VAL A 359 9.38 -15.68 -4.51
N ALA A 360 10.14 -14.77 -5.09
CA ALA A 360 9.68 -13.53 -5.70
C ALA A 360 9.95 -13.52 -7.22
N GLN A 361 10.88 -14.35 -7.70
CA GLN A 361 11.27 -14.46 -9.10
C GLN A 361 11.34 -15.93 -9.54
N PRO A 362 11.03 -16.26 -10.82
CA PRO A 362 11.15 -17.63 -11.33
C PRO A 362 12.54 -18.23 -11.17
N SER A 363 13.60 -17.46 -11.43
CA SER A 363 15.00 -17.92 -11.38
C SER A 363 15.41 -18.50 -10.03
N GLU A 364 14.76 -18.09 -8.94
CA GLU A 364 15.02 -18.57 -7.58
C GLU A 364 14.61 -20.04 -7.40
N LEU A 365 13.68 -20.55 -8.22
CA LEU A 365 13.24 -21.94 -8.22
C LEU A 365 14.33 -22.91 -8.69
N CYS A 366 15.30 -22.44 -9.48
CA CYS A 366 16.38 -23.27 -10.02
C CYS A 366 17.51 -23.53 -8.99
N CYS A 367 17.35 -23.11 -7.73
CA CYS A 367 18.36 -23.30 -6.70
C CYS A 367 18.59 -24.78 -6.38
N THR A 368 19.79 -25.29 -6.70
CA THR A 368 20.18 -26.70 -6.49
C THR A 368 20.32 -27.11 -5.03
N LYS A 369 20.39 -26.15 -4.10
CA LYS A 369 20.55 -26.39 -2.65
C LYS A 369 19.23 -26.50 -1.89
N ALA A 370 18.09 -26.31 -2.57
CA ALA A 370 16.80 -26.28 -1.89
C ALA A 370 16.32 -27.68 -1.46
N THR A 371 15.83 -27.78 -0.23
CA THR A 371 15.16 -28.99 0.27
C THR A 371 13.77 -29.12 -0.35
N TRP A 372 13.44 -30.31 -0.85
CA TRP A 372 12.13 -30.59 -1.45
C TRP A 372 11.22 -31.30 -0.45
N GLU A 373 10.02 -30.75 -0.25
CA GLU A 373 9.01 -31.29 0.67
C GLU A 373 7.73 -31.68 -0.06
N PRO A 374 6.97 -32.67 0.44
CA PRO A 374 5.64 -33.01 -0.09
C PRO A 374 4.69 -31.81 -0.03
N ILE A 375 3.96 -31.59 -1.13
CA ILE A 375 2.94 -30.56 -1.19
C ILE A 375 1.70 -31.06 -0.47
N LYS A 376 1.21 -30.29 0.50
CA LYS A 376 -0.02 -30.60 1.24
C LYS A 376 -1.25 -30.27 0.40
N GLY A 377 -1.99 -31.29 0.00
CA GLY A 377 -3.30 -31.15 -0.62
C GLY A 377 -4.41 -30.96 0.43
N GLN A 378 -5.43 -30.18 0.09
CA GLN A 378 -6.71 -30.23 0.78
C GLN A 378 -7.73 -30.88 -0.16
N VAL A 379 -8.02 -32.16 0.07
CA VAL A 379 -9.17 -32.81 -0.55
C VAL A 379 -10.37 -32.53 0.34
N LYS A 380 -11.43 -31.91 -0.20
CA LYS A 380 -12.75 -31.94 0.42
C LYS A 380 -13.31 -33.34 0.24
N CYS A 381 -12.93 -34.28 1.11
CA CYS A 381 -13.60 -35.57 1.17
C CYS A 381 -14.97 -35.37 1.83
N LEU A 382 -16.02 -35.39 1.01
CA LEU A 382 -17.36 -35.66 1.52
C LEU A 382 -17.42 -37.17 1.77
N LEU A 383 -16.93 -37.67 2.91
CA LEU A 383 -17.27 -39.04 3.27
C LEU A 383 -18.76 -39.06 3.60
N LEU A 384 -19.54 -39.66 2.72
CA LEU A 384 -20.76 -40.36 3.10
C LEU A 384 -20.33 -41.56 3.95
N VAL A 385 -20.02 -41.34 5.22
CA VAL A 385 -20.04 -42.46 6.17
C VAL A 385 -21.52 -42.77 6.39
N THR A 386 -22.01 -43.83 5.74
CA THR A 386 -23.28 -44.45 6.10
C THR A 386 -23.14 -45.08 7.49
N PHE A 387 -23.28 -44.27 8.54
CA PHE A 387 -23.65 -44.79 9.85
C PHE A 387 -25.15 -45.05 9.81
N GLN A 388 -25.52 -46.30 9.51
CA GLN A 388 -26.83 -46.81 9.89
C GLN A 388 -26.90 -46.80 11.42
N SER A 389 -27.42 -45.72 12.03
CA SER A 389 -28.25 -45.77 13.25
C SER A 389 -28.48 -44.45 14.00
N LEU A 390 -27.82 -43.32 13.70
CA LEU A 390 -28.05 -42.09 14.48
C LEU A 390 -28.06 -40.86 13.55
N GLY A 391 -29.21 -40.17 13.50
CA GLY A 391 -29.52 -39.06 12.61
C GLY A 391 -28.69 -37.80 12.80
N ALA A 392 -27.40 -37.85 12.47
CA ALA A 392 -26.53 -36.70 12.36
C ALA A 392 -26.26 -36.39 10.88
N GLY A 393 -26.44 -35.12 10.49
CA GLY A 393 -26.13 -34.63 9.15
C GLY A 393 -24.65 -34.81 8.79
N PRO A 394 -24.28 -34.64 7.50
CA PRO A 394 -22.93 -34.90 7.03
C PRO A 394 -21.90 -34.01 7.76
N LEU A 395 -21.02 -34.66 8.53
CA LEU A 395 -19.87 -34.02 9.17
C LEU A 395 -18.83 -33.67 8.07
N LYS A 396 -18.66 -32.38 7.78
CA LYS A 396 -17.57 -31.89 6.92
C LYS A 396 -16.27 -31.92 7.72
N TYR A 397 -15.39 -32.86 7.41
CA TYR A 397 -14.01 -32.82 7.87
C TYR A 397 -13.07 -32.50 6.71
N SER A 398 -11.98 -31.79 7.02
CA SER A 398 -10.88 -31.50 6.11
C SER A 398 -9.73 -32.42 6.50
N LEU A 399 -9.54 -33.54 5.80
CA LEU A 399 -8.30 -34.30 5.93
C LEU A 399 -7.24 -33.63 5.05
N CYS A 400 -6.10 -33.28 5.65
CA CYS A 400 -4.92 -32.87 4.90
C CYS A 400 -4.26 -34.14 4.37
N VAL A 401 -4.29 -34.34 3.06
CA VAL A 401 -3.68 -35.49 2.38
C VAL A 401 -2.62 -34.94 1.45
N ASP A 402 -1.49 -35.64 1.32
CA ASP A 402 -0.46 -35.25 0.34
C ASP A 402 -1.07 -35.11 -1.05
N ALA A 403 -0.60 -34.11 -1.80
CA ALA A 403 -1.10 -33.85 -3.14
C ALA A 403 -0.76 -35.04 -4.06
N VAL A 404 -1.67 -35.39 -4.95
CA VAL A 404 -1.53 -36.55 -5.85
C VAL A 404 -0.79 -36.11 -7.12
N PRO A 405 0.35 -36.72 -7.47
CA PRO A 405 1.06 -36.39 -8.72
C PRO A 405 0.19 -36.50 -9.97
N LEU A 406 0.56 -35.77 -11.03
CA LEU A 406 -0.13 -35.88 -12.32
C LEU A 406 0.06 -37.29 -12.90
N LYS A 407 -0.98 -37.78 -13.60
CA LYS A 407 -0.87 -39.06 -14.30
C LYS A 407 0.16 -38.94 -15.41
N ARG A 408 0.85 -40.04 -15.71
CA ARG A 408 1.88 -40.11 -16.78
C ARG A 408 1.42 -39.52 -18.12
N ALA A 409 0.17 -39.79 -18.52
CA ALA A 409 -0.39 -39.24 -19.75
C ALA A 409 -0.53 -37.70 -19.72
N GLU A 410 -0.82 -37.11 -18.56
CA GLU A 410 -0.93 -35.66 -18.37
C GLU A 410 0.45 -35.00 -18.36
N LEU A 411 1.45 -35.63 -17.71
CA LEU A 411 2.85 -35.19 -17.75
C LEU A 411 3.40 -35.13 -19.18
N VAL A 412 3.15 -36.17 -19.97
CA VAL A 412 3.59 -36.21 -21.37
C VAL A 412 2.87 -35.16 -22.22
N ARG A 413 1.56 -34.97 -22.02
CA ARG A 413 0.82 -33.89 -22.70
C ARG A 413 1.37 -32.51 -22.33
N PHE A 414 1.67 -32.27 -21.06
CA PHE A 414 2.29 -31.03 -20.60
C PHE A 414 3.64 -30.80 -21.30
N ALA A 415 4.53 -31.79 -21.27
CA ALA A 415 5.86 -31.71 -21.89
C ALA A 415 5.78 -31.42 -23.40
N LEU A 416 4.91 -32.12 -24.13
CA LEU A 416 4.72 -31.90 -25.56
C LEU A 416 4.17 -30.51 -25.85
N ARG A 417 3.20 -30.02 -25.07
CA ARG A 417 2.65 -28.66 -25.24
C ARG A 417 3.69 -27.58 -24.98
N VAL A 418 4.52 -27.70 -23.93
CA VAL A 418 5.61 -26.74 -23.69
C VAL A 418 6.60 -26.73 -24.86
N GLN A 419 6.98 -27.91 -25.37
CA GLN A 419 7.88 -27.99 -26.52
C GLN A 419 7.31 -27.36 -27.80
N THR A 420 5.98 -27.30 -27.96
CA THR A 420 5.36 -26.64 -29.13
C THR A 420 5.35 -25.11 -29.03
N CYS A 421 5.44 -24.55 -27.82
CA CYS A 421 5.35 -23.10 -27.62
C CYS A 421 6.65 -22.46 -27.07
N CYS A 422 7.66 -23.26 -26.71
CA CYS A 422 8.94 -22.77 -26.20
C CYS A 422 10.13 -23.34 -27.00
N PRO A 423 10.72 -22.57 -27.94
CA PRO A 423 11.87 -23.01 -28.72
C PRO A 423 13.10 -23.35 -27.86
N ALA A 424 13.33 -22.62 -26.76
CA ALA A 424 14.46 -22.86 -25.85
C ALA A 424 14.41 -24.25 -25.20
N VAL A 425 13.24 -24.65 -24.69
CA VAL A 425 13.01 -26.01 -24.17
C VAL A 425 13.08 -27.06 -25.28
N SER A 426 12.68 -26.70 -26.50
CA SER A 426 12.71 -27.61 -27.65
C SER A 426 14.12 -27.90 -28.18
N ALA A 427 15.06 -26.96 -27.99
CA ALA A 427 16.44 -27.03 -28.45
C ALA A 427 17.37 -27.71 -27.43
N ASP A 428 16.95 -27.83 -26.17
CA ASP A 428 17.74 -28.50 -25.14
C ASP A 428 17.67 -30.03 -25.29
N VAL A 429 18.84 -30.64 -25.53
CA VAL A 429 19.05 -32.08 -25.75
C VAL A 429 19.06 -32.87 -24.41
N SER A 430 19.06 -32.17 -23.27
CA SER A 430 19.33 -32.73 -21.94
C SER A 430 18.10 -33.30 -21.20
N LEU A 431 17.02 -33.67 -21.92
CA LEU A 431 15.81 -34.29 -21.35
C LEU A 431 16.03 -35.73 -20.81
N GLN A 432 17.15 -35.98 -20.14
CA GLN A 432 17.55 -37.24 -19.50
C GLN A 432 16.66 -37.61 -18.30
N GLY A 433 15.78 -36.72 -17.85
CA GLY A 433 14.91 -36.93 -16.68
C GLY A 433 13.77 -37.95 -16.86
N LEU A 434 13.41 -38.30 -18.11
CA LEU A 434 12.40 -39.33 -18.41
C LEU A 434 13.00 -40.76 -18.36
N SER A 435 13.78 -41.09 -17.33
CA SER A 435 14.36 -42.43 -17.15
C SER A 435 13.28 -43.41 -16.66
N ILE A 436 12.62 -44.06 -17.63
CA ILE A 436 11.54 -45.05 -17.42
C ILE A 436 12.14 -46.35 -16.85
N LYS A 437 11.95 -46.64 -15.57
CA LYS A 437 12.06 -48.02 -15.06
C LYS A 437 10.69 -48.69 -15.17
N SER A 438 10.51 -49.58 -16.14
CA SER A 438 9.26 -50.34 -16.36
C SER A 438 9.32 -51.72 -15.69
N PRO A 439 8.23 -52.21 -15.07
CA PRO A 439 8.00 -53.62 -14.83
C PRO A 439 7.51 -54.31 -16.13
N ALA A 440 7.88 -55.57 -16.35
CA ALA A 440 7.61 -56.31 -17.59
C ALA A 440 6.13 -56.76 -17.71
N PRO A 441 5.50 -56.70 -18.91
CA PRO A 441 4.15 -57.26 -19.11
C PRO A 441 4.15 -58.57 -19.89
N SER A 442 3.40 -59.55 -19.38
CA SER A 442 3.07 -60.85 -19.99
C SER A 442 2.20 -60.69 -21.24
N GLY A 443 2.60 -61.31 -22.35
CA GLY A 443 1.92 -61.19 -23.64
C GLY A 443 0.70 -62.11 -23.80
N ARG A 444 -0.30 -61.62 -24.58
CA ARG A 444 -1.01 -62.38 -25.65
C ARG A 444 -2.10 -61.62 -26.43
N SER A 445 -2.54 -60.41 -26.06
CA SER A 445 -3.73 -59.79 -26.72
C SER A 445 -3.47 -58.82 -27.90
N PHE A 446 -2.27 -58.77 -28.49
CA PHE A 446 -1.92 -57.69 -29.43
C PHE A 446 -2.28 -57.93 -30.91
N SER A 447 -2.63 -59.16 -31.32
CA SER A 447 -2.86 -59.46 -32.75
C SER A 447 -4.21 -58.99 -33.28
N LEU A 448 -5.22 -58.82 -32.41
CA LEU A 448 -6.57 -58.45 -32.85
C LEU A 448 -6.74 -56.96 -33.15
N LEU A 449 -5.89 -56.09 -32.58
CA LEU A 449 -5.98 -54.63 -32.70
C LEU A 449 -5.30 -54.07 -33.96
N ALA A 450 -4.36 -54.80 -34.56
CA ALA A 450 -3.61 -54.32 -35.72
C ALA A 450 -4.47 -54.25 -37.00
N HIS A 451 -5.54 -55.06 -37.09
CA HIS A 451 -6.36 -55.14 -38.30
C HIS A 451 -7.48 -54.07 -38.38
N GLN A 452 -7.74 -53.33 -37.30
CA GLN A 452 -8.77 -52.28 -37.24
C GLN A 452 -8.23 -50.84 -37.41
N LEU A 453 -6.92 -50.66 -37.64
CA LEU A 453 -6.25 -49.35 -37.66
C LEU A 453 -5.64 -48.97 -39.02
N SER A 454 -6.27 -49.36 -40.12
CA SER A 454 -6.04 -48.70 -41.42
C SER A 454 -6.97 -47.48 -41.51
N VAL A 455 -6.49 -46.30 -41.13
CA VAL A 455 -7.22 -45.04 -41.34
C VAL A 455 -6.29 -43.97 -41.88
N GLU A 456 -6.74 -43.35 -42.97
CA GLU A 456 -6.14 -42.31 -43.78
C GLU A 456 -5.58 -41.12 -42.97
N ILE A 457 -4.45 -40.61 -43.44
CA ILE A 457 -3.78 -39.43 -42.92
C ILE A 457 -4.46 -38.22 -43.56
N ASP A 458 -5.44 -37.64 -42.85
CA ASP A 458 -5.98 -36.33 -43.21
C ASP A 458 -5.35 -35.24 -42.33
N LEU A 459 -4.95 -34.15 -42.97
CA LEU A 459 -3.94 -33.17 -42.54
C LEU A 459 -4.48 -32.06 -41.62
N ASN A 460 -5.61 -32.27 -40.93
CA ASN A 460 -6.19 -31.28 -40.03
C ASN A 460 -6.11 -31.66 -38.54
N LEU A 461 -5.58 -30.70 -37.77
CA LEU A 461 -5.18 -30.77 -36.38
C LEU A 461 -6.31 -31.17 -35.41
N CYS A 462 -6.30 -32.40 -34.90
CA CYS A 462 -6.67 -32.72 -33.53
C CYS A 462 -6.14 -34.10 -33.13
N VAL A 463 -5.35 -34.19 -32.06
CA VAL A 463 -4.82 -35.48 -31.59
C VAL A 463 -5.89 -36.19 -30.76
N CYS A 464 -6.76 -36.95 -31.42
CA CYS A 464 -7.81 -37.73 -30.77
C CYS A 464 -7.43 -39.21 -30.72
N VAL A 465 -7.18 -39.75 -29.52
CA VAL A 465 -7.17 -41.19 -29.26
C VAL A 465 -8.49 -41.54 -28.59
N CYS A 466 -9.16 -42.59 -29.09
CA CYS A 466 -10.43 -43.06 -28.55
C CYS A 466 -10.34 -43.30 -27.03
N VAL A 467 -11.30 -42.77 -26.26
CA VAL A 467 -11.34 -42.85 -24.79
C VAL A 467 -11.28 -44.31 -24.30
N CYS A 468 -11.90 -45.22 -25.05
CA CYS A 468 -11.90 -46.66 -24.76
C CYS A 468 -10.48 -47.25 -24.79
N VAL A 469 -9.64 -46.82 -25.74
CA VAL A 469 -8.25 -47.30 -25.87
C VAL A 469 -7.37 -46.72 -24.77
N CYS A 470 -7.58 -45.45 -24.39
CA CYS A 470 -6.90 -44.83 -23.26
C CYS A 470 -7.21 -45.50 -21.91
N GLN A 471 -8.41 -46.06 -21.74
CA GLN A 471 -8.82 -46.74 -20.50
C GLN A 471 -8.26 -48.16 -20.41
N VAL A 472 -8.20 -48.91 -21.51
CA VAL A 472 -7.80 -50.32 -21.51
C VAL A 472 -6.30 -50.52 -21.74
N TYR A 473 -5.67 -49.65 -22.53
CA TYR A 473 -4.26 -49.77 -22.94
C TYR A 473 -3.52 -48.41 -22.86
N PRO A 474 -3.35 -47.86 -21.64
CA PRO A 474 -2.87 -46.50 -21.44
C PRO A 474 -1.43 -46.28 -21.96
N ASP A 475 -0.54 -47.25 -21.81
CA ASP A 475 0.85 -47.13 -22.29
C ASP A 475 0.94 -47.20 -23.82
N GLN A 476 0.09 -47.99 -24.47
CA GLN A 476 0.02 -48.10 -25.93
C GLN A 476 -0.60 -46.85 -26.55
N ALA A 477 -1.66 -46.31 -25.92
CA ALA A 477 -2.24 -45.03 -26.30
C ALA A 477 -1.23 -43.88 -26.16
N LEU A 478 -0.43 -43.89 -25.09
CA LEU A 478 0.66 -42.94 -24.87
C LEU A 478 1.75 -43.07 -25.95
N LEU A 479 2.15 -44.30 -26.28
CA LEU A 479 3.14 -44.55 -27.34
C LEU A 479 2.64 -44.03 -28.69
N LEU A 480 1.37 -44.23 -29.04
CA LEU A 480 0.76 -43.71 -30.27
C LEU A 480 0.71 -42.17 -30.29
N LEU A 481 0.33 -41.55 -29.17
CA LEU A 481 0.32 -40.08 -29.02
C LEU A 481 1.72 -39.49 -29.21
N VAL A 482 2.72 -40.08 -28.53
CA VAL A 482 4.12 -39.64 -28.63
C VAL A 482 4.63 -39.84 -30.05
N THR A 483 4.40 -41.02 -30.65
CA THR A 483 4.86 -41.34 -32.01
C THR A 483 4.26 -40.40 -33.06
N ARG A 484 2.96 -40.08 -32.97
CA ARG A 484 2.28 -39.18 -33.91
C ARG A 484 2.73 -37.72 -33.74
N ALA A 485 2.89 -37.25 -32.50
CA ALA A 485 3.45 -35.91 -32.23
C ALA A 485 4.90 -35.79 -32.73
N LEU A 486 5.69 -36.86 -32.57
CA LEU A 486 7.06 -36.91 -33.06
C LEU A 486 7.13 -36.94 -34.60
N ALA A 487 6.25 -37.69 -35.26
CA ALA A 487 6.16 -37.74 -36.73
C ALA A 487 5.83 -36.36 -37.33
N LEU A 488 4.88 -35.62 -36.72
CA LEU A 488 4.56 -34.25 -37.13
C LEU A 488 5.75 -33.28 -36.95
N LYS A 489 6.58 -33.50 -35.91
CA LYS A 489 7.78 -32.69 -35.63
C LYS A 489 8.95 -33.03 -36.56
N ILE A 490 9.11 -34.32 -36.92
CA ILE A 490 10.09 -34.80 -37.90
C ILE A 490 9.78 -34.24 -39.31
N LEU A 491 8.51 -34.10 -39.66
CA LEU A 491 8.09 -33.52 -40.94
C LEU A 491 8.28 -31.99 -41.02
N SER A 492 8.53 -31.30 -39.89
CA SER A 492 8.60 -29.83 -39.81
C SER A 492 9.93 -29.24 -39.34
N ALA A 493 10.92 -30.04 -38.92
CA ALA A 493 12.25 -29.56 -38.48
C ALA A 493 13.38 -30.59 -38.62
N SER A 494 14.65 -30.15 -38.51
CA SER A 494 15.87 -30.97 -38.71
C SER A 494 16.04 -32.07 -37.64
N LEU A 495 16.45 -33.26 -38.08
CA LEU A 495 16.42 -34.58 -37.41
C LEU A 495 17.14 -34.73 -36.06
N THR A 496 17.92 -33.75 -35.61
CA THR A 496 18.91 -33.93 -34.54
C THR A 496 18.34 -33.96 -33.10
N PRO A 497 17.29 -33.21 -32.71
CA PRO A 497 16.79 -33.20 -31.32
C PRO A 497 15.91 -34.39 -30.91
N ALA A 498 15.39 -35.18 -31.86
CA ALA A 498 14.39 -36.23 -31.57
C ALA A 498 15.00 -37.59 -31.20
N LEU A 499 16.27 -37.81 -31.49
CA LEU A 499 17.01 -39.07 -31.32
C LEU A 499 17.14 -39.56 -29.86
N PRO A 500 17.43 -38.70 -28.85
CA PRO A 500 17.50 -39.14 -27.46
C PRO A 500 16.15 -39.57 -26.88
N VAL A 501 15.07 -38.91 -27.31
CA VAL A 501 13.70 -39.25 -26.92
C VAL A 501 13.30 -40.61 -27.51
N LEU A 502 13.59 -40.85 -28.80
CA LEU A 502 13.39 -42.16 -29.45
C LEU A 502 14.19 -43.29 -28.78
N SER A 503 15.37 -42.97 -28.25
CA SER A 503 16.25 -43.94 -27.59
C SER A 503 15.71 -44.39 -26.22
N CYS A 504 14.91 -43.56 -25.52
CA CYS A 504 14.24 -43.95 -24.28
C CYS A 504 13.05 -44.91 -24.51
N PHE A 505 12.52 -45.00 -25.73
CA PHE A 505 11.43 -45.91 -26.11
C PHE A 505 11.91 -47.21 -26.79
N LYS A 506 13.23 -47.39 -26.99
CA LYS A 506 13.83 -48.54 -27.71
C LYS A 506 13.49 -49.91 -27.14
N VAL A 507 13.06 -50.02 -25.88
CA VAL A 507 12.71 -51.31 -25.26
C VAL A 507 11.43 -51.93 -25.87
N PHE A 508 10.60 -51.15 -26.56
CA PHE A 508 9.39 -51.67 -27.23
C PHE A 508 9.56 -51.93 -28.73
N PHE A 509 10.51 -51.27 -29.41
CA PHE A 509 10.65 -51.36 -30.86
C PHE A 509 11.35 -52.64 -31.33
N PHE A 510 12.30 -53.17 -30.54
CA PHE A 510 13.19 -54.26 -31.01
C PHE A 510 12.72 -55.68 -30.65
N PHE A 511 11.78 -55.87 -29.72
CA PHE A 511 11.40 -57.22 -29.28
C PHE A 511 10.20 -57.85 -29.99
N LYS A 512 9.63 -57.20 -31.01
CA LYS A 512 8.50 -57.77 -31.78
C LYS A 512 8.54 -57.61 -33.29
N PHE A 513 9.48 -56.85 -33.85
CA PHE A 513 9.56 -56.65 -35.30
C PHE A 513 10.50 -57.66 -36.01
N VAL A 514 11.32 -58.43 -35.28
CA VAL A 514 12.28 -59.41 -35.87
C VAL A 514 11.87 -60.87 -35.63
N SER A 515 10.72 -61.13 -34.97
CA SER A 515 10.24 -62.51 -34.75
C SER A 515 8.96 -62.85 -35.53
N HIS A 516 8.51 -61.99 -36.45
CA HIS A 516 7.40 -62.28 -37.35
C HIS A 516 7.44 -61.45 -38.64
N PHE A 517 8.64 -61.33 -39.23
CA PHE A 517 8.86 -61.24 -40.67
C PHE A 517 10.22 -61.85 -41.00
#